data_AF-A0A9E2Q7X2-F1
#
_entry.id   AF-A0A9E2Q7X2-F1
#
_cell.length_a   1.000
_cell.length_b   1.000
_cell.length_c   1.000
_cell.angle_alpha   90.00
_cell.angle_beta   90.00
_cell.angle_gamma   90.00
#
_symmetry.space_group_name_H-M   'P 1'
#
loop_
_entity.id
_entity.type
_entity.pdbx_description
1 polymer ?
#
loop_
_entity_poly.entity_id
_entity_poly.type
_entity_poly.pdbx_seq_one_letter_code
_entity_poly.pdbx_strand_id
1 'polypeptide(L)' 'MTRTTVILDDELLGAAKRITGEKKTSRVLNRALEDMVRRAKIKKLLALKDSDLIELSNEEIEELDQP' A
#
# COMPACT_ATOMS: atom_id res chain seq x y z
N MET A 1 -4.97 11.52 -9.02
CA MET A 1 -5.06 10.21 -9.70
C MET A 1 -4.84 10.40 -11.19
N THR A 2 -4.16 9.46 -11.84
CA THR A 2 -3.94 9.46 -13.30
C THR A 2 -4.70 8.29 -13.92
N ARG A 3 -5.21 8.44 -15.15
CA ARG A 3 -5.92 7.37 -15.88
C ARG A 3 -4.89 6.52 -16.64
N THR A 4 -4.91 5.21 -16.39
CA THR A 4 -3.99 4.25 -17.01
C THR A 4 -4.76 2.97 -17.35
N THR A 5 -4.39 2.31 -18.44
CA THR A 5 -4.93 1.00 -18.82
C THR A 5 -4.02 -0.10 -18.26
N VAL A 6 -4.60 -1.09 -17.59
CA VAL A 6 -3.90 -2.24 -17.04
C VAL A 6 -4.62 -3.53 -17.43
N ILE A 7 -3.88 -4.61 -17.58
CA ILE A 7 -4.42 -5.96 -17.78
C ILE A 7 -4.49 -6.63 -16.41
N LEU A 8 -5.64 -7.19 -16.06
CA LEU A 8 -5.90 -7.84 -14.78
C LEU A 8 -6.48 -9.22 -15.02
N ASP A 9 -6.17 -10.15 -14.13
CA ASP A 9 -6.85 -11.44 -14.09
C ASP A 9 -8.29 -11.25 -13.57
N ASP A 10 -9.27 -11.73 -14.34
CA ASP A 10 -10.69 -11.49 -14.06
C ASP A 10 -11.19 -12.25 -12.82
N GLU A 11 -10.66 -13.46 -12.58
CA GLU A 11 -11.04 -14.25 -11.41
C GLU A 11 -10.51 -13.59 -10.13
N LEU A 12 -9.25 -13.15 -10.15
CA LEU A 12 -8.60 -12.44 -9.05
C LEU A 12 -9.29 -11.11 -8.76
N LEU A 13 -9.61 -10.33 -9.81
CA LEU A 13 -10.35 -9.08 -9.64
C LEU A 13 -11.76 -9.33 -9.07
N GLY A 14 -12.44 -10.37 -9.54
CA GLY A 14 -13.74 -10.79 -9.02
C GLY A 14 -13.68 -11.17 -7.54
N ALA A 15 -12.67 -11.95 -7.15
CA ALA A 15 -12.43 -12.34 -5.76
C ALA A 15 -12.13 -11.11 -4.90
N ALA A 16 -11.25 -10.22 -5.36
CA ALA A 16 -10.90 -8.99 -4.65
C ALA A 16 -12.11 -8.08 -4.44
N LYS A 17 -13.00 -7.93 -5.44
CA LYS A 17 -14.27 -7.20 -5.31
C LYS A 17 -15.18 -7.81 -4.25
N ARG A 18 -15.30 -9.15 -4.20
CA ARG A 18 -16.11 -9.84 -3.19
C ARG A 18 -15.56 -9.64 -1.78
N ILE A 19 -14.25 -9.77 -1.60
CA ILE A 19 -13.57 -9.59 -0.29
C ILE A 19 -13.70 -8.14 0.20
N THR A 20 -13.51 -7.17 -0.69
CA THR A 20 -13.48 -5.75 -0.32
C THR A 20 -14.87 -5.10 -0.28
N GLY A 21 -15.88 -5.70 -0.93
CA GLY A 21 -17.20 -5.10 -1.14
C GLY A 21 -17.22 -3.98 -2.19
N GLU A 22 -16.10 -3.72 -2.85
CA GLU A 22 -15.95 -2.60 -3.77
C GLU A 22 -16.52 -2.92 -5.16
N LYS A 23 -17.34 -2.00 -5.67
CA LYS A 23 -17.94 -2.13 -7.02
C LYS A 23 -16.98 -1.65 -8.12
N LYS A 24 -16.16 -0.65 -7.81
CA LYS A 24 -15.27 0.02 -8.78
C LYS A 24 -13.89 -0.64 -8.78
N THR A 25 -13.43 -1.08 -9.95
CA THR A 25 -12.08 -1.65 -10.12
C THR A 25 -10.98 -0.71 -9.64
N SER A 26 -11.11 0.60 -9.87
CA SER A 26 -10.12 1.59 -9.39
C SER A 26 -10.00 1.65 -7.87
N ARG A 27 -11.10 1.45 -7.13
CA ARG A 27 -11.07 1.41 -5.66
C ARG A 27 -10.41 0.14 -5.13
N VAL A 28 -10.68 -1.00 -5.76
CA VAL A 28 -10.00 -2.26 -5.46
C VAL A 28 -8.49 -2.11 -5.69
N LEU A 29 -8.10 -1.53 -6.83
CA LEU A 29 -6.69 -1.35 -7.18
C LEU A 29 -5.98 -0.41 -6.21
N ASN A 30 -6.55 0.76 -5.94
CA ASN A 30 -5.96 1.74 -5.02
C ASN A 30 -5.77 1.13 -3.63
N ARG A 31 -6.79 0.46 -3.10
CA ARG A 31 -6.70 -0.20 -1.80
C ARG A 31 -5.62 -1.28 -1.77
N ALA A 32 -5.52 -2.09 -2.83
CA ALA A 32 -4.47 -3.10 -2.94
C ALA A 32 -3.06 -2.48 -2.97
N LEU A 33 -2.89 -1.38 -3.70
CA LEU A 33 -1.62 -0.64 -3.76
C LEU A 33 -1.27 0.00 -2.41
N GLU A 34 -2.23 0.64 -1.75
CA GLU A 34 -2.06 1.21 -0.41
C GLU A 34 -1.65 0.13 0.60
N ASP A 35 -2.35 -1.01 0.61
CA ASP A 35 -2.03 -2.13 1.49
C ASP A 35 -0.63 -2.70 1.21
N MET A 36 -0.25 -2.81 -0.06
CA MET A 36 1.08 -3.26 -0.46
C MET A 36 2.18 -2.31 0.04
N VAL A 37 2.02 -1.01 -0.17
CA VAL A 37 2.97 0.01 0.28
C VAL A 37 3.06 0.03 1.80
N ARG A 38 1.93 -0.02 2.49
CA ARG A 38 1.87 -0.05 3.96
C ARG A 38 2.60 -1.27 4.52
N ARG A 39 2.40 -2.46 3.94
CA ARG A 39 3.11 -3.69 4.36
C ARG A 39 4.61 -3.59 4.10
N ALA A 40 5.02 -3.00 2.97
CA ALA A 40 6.43 -2.79 2.66
C ALA A 40 7.10 -1.83 3.66
N LYS A 41 6.44 -0.71 4.01
CA LYS A 41 6.92 0.23 5.04
C LYS A 41 7.07 -0.44 6.40
N ILE A 42 6.07 -1.19 6.85
CA ILE A 42 6.12 -1.93 8.12
C ILE A 42 7.28 -2.95 8.11
N LYS A 43 7.46 -3.68 7.01
CA LYS A 43 8.56 -4.65 6.87
C LYS A 43 9.93 -3.97 6.97
N LYS A 44 10.11 -2.78 6.36
CA LYS A 44 11.33 -1.98 6.47
C LYS A 44 11.58 -1.56 7.92
N LEU A 45 10.56 -1.06 8.61
CA LEU A 45 10.67 -0.64 10.01
C LEU A 45 11.00 -1.81 10.95
N LEU A 46 10.39 -2.98 10.74
CA LEU A 46 10.71 -4.18 11.52
C LEU A 46 12.14 -4.65 11.27
N ALA A 47 12.59 -4.64 10.01
CA ALA A 47 13.99 -4.97 9.69
C ALA A 47 14.98 -4.00 10.34
N LEU A 48 14.66 -2.71 10.39
CA LEU A 48 15.45 -1.69 11.08
C LEU A 48 15.44 -1.82 12.60
N LYS A 49 14.42 -2.44 13.18
CA LYS A 49 14.33 -2.73 14.62
C LYS A 49 15.12 -3.99 14.99
N ASP A 50 15.14 -4.99 14.12
CA ASP A 50 15.87 -6.24 14.33
C ASP A 50 17.38 -6.09 14.05
N SER A 51 17.78 -5.09 13.25
CA SER A 51 19.13 -4.54 13.30
C SER A 51 19.20 -3.52 14.44
N ASP A 52 20.18 -3.54 15.34
CA ASP A 52 20.38 -2.51 16.38
C ASP A 52 20.77 -1.12 15.79
N LEU A 53 19.97 -0.57 14.89
CA LEU A 53 20.11 0.72 14.22
C LEU A 53 18.81 1.50 14.45
N ILE A 54 18.54 1.81 15.71
CA ILE A 54 17.68 2.94 16.05
C ILE A 54 18.51 4.22 15.86
N GLU A 55 18.78 4.56 14.61
CA GLU A 55 18.99 5.95 14.20
C GLU A 55 17.87 6.27 13.22
N LEU A 56 16.67 6.46 13.78
CA LEU A 56 15.64 7.22 13.10
C LEU A 56 16.14 8.66 13.06
N SER A 57 16.68 9.12 11.92
CA SER A 57 16.61 10.54 11.65
C SER A 57 15.12 10.87 11.53
N ASN A 58 14.64 11.69 12.46
CA ASN A 58 13.24 12.11 12.57
C ASN A 58 12.77 12.98 11.37
N GLU A 59 13.46 12.94 10.22
CA GLU A 59 13.17 13.75 9.04
C GLU A 59 12.16 13.09 8.06
N GLU A 60 11.98 11.76 8.07
CA GLU A 60 11.09 11.10 7.09
C GLU A 60 9.62 11.00 7.53
N ILE A 61 9.29 11.34 8.79
CA ILE A 61 7.92 11.23 9.33
C ILE A 61 7.06 12.48 8.99
N GLU A 62 7.68 13.65 8.76
CA GLU A 62 6.95 14.90 8.48
C GLU A 62 6.38 14.98 7.05
N GLU A 63 6.84 14.18 6.09
CA GLU A 63 6.28 14.20 4.72
C GLU A 63 4.93 13.48 4.57
N LEU A 64 4.48 12.74 5.60
CA LEU A 64 3.21 11.99 5.55
C LEU A 64 2.05 12.67 6.29
N ASP A 65 2.27 13.87 6.85
CA ASP A 65 1.24 14.63 7.59
C ASP A 65 1.23 16.12 7.21
N GLN A 66 1.35 16.43 5.92
CA GLN A 66 0.97 17.76 5.42
C GLN A 66 -0.46 17.72 4.86
N PRO A 67 -1.34 18.67 5.24
CA PRO A 67 -2.75 18.72 4.83
C PRO A 67 -2.96 19.03 3.34
#